data_AF-A0A7G6XC81-F1
#
_entry.id   AF-A0A7G6XC81-F1
#
_cell.length_a   1.000
_cell.length_b   1.000
_cell.length_c   1.000
_cell.angle_alpha   90.00
_cell.angle_beta   90.00
_cell.angle_gamma   90.00
#
_symmetry.space_group_name_H-M   'P 1'
#
loop_
_entity.id
_entity.type
_entity.pdbx_description
1 polymer ?
#
loop_
_entity_poly.entity_id
_entity_poly.type
_entity_poly.pdbx_seq_one_letter_code
_entity_poly.pdbx_strand_id
1 'polypeptide(L)'
;MRRHRITGLLGAIALAAGTLAAAGPAHGLPNADPPPAEFGTDWHDPLTAAPPVARPSTRSCRVTLAEAQFRDFTPYRGDYTPPAACGAADWAAVVLRLDGKVKGRQYDRLGHLSLGGVEILRTSTPQPSPDGITWSVEKDVTRYRDTLARPQPVEILIGNVVDDTYTGVIDVKVTLTFYAAEGRTRAPDTPDRVLPLTTPVITTPRNTERLLAEVYATGSGGGCEEYWYMTTPAGAPYSCTADGGPHREVRVSVDGRLAGIAAPFPTVWTGGWSNPFLWYVTPGPRAFDVQPIRYDLTPYAALLNDGRPHRIEVTVAGLPAGQSGWSTPTNLLLWQDEARQVVTGALTRHEEGDPSGHSRWTPAGPGGQHRVDTEGAHRLTVAGYLNTSRGRVDTTVTRSVHHTSAHRWTEGESLDALTATWTDEESVTHGPTTTRTDRTYTMDGETTLGAGDRLRTVLSLGDRADTVTLRGGRTVDASRLDDRYTGDATYTANVPRDQRHAVATTSARHRLYGSQAPGGCYDRTVGTTQGTVTVDRRRC
;
A
#
# COMPACT_ATOMS: atom_id res chain seq x y z
N MET A 1 76.07 -11.55 -51.96
CA MET A 1 76.88 -12.77 -51.78
C MET A 1 76.36 -13.54 -50.57
N ARG A 2 76.26 -14.86 -50.73
CA ARG A 2 76.09 -15.92 -49.71
C ARG A 2 74.76 -16.06 -48.95
N ARG A 3 74.40 -17.34 -48.85
CA ARG A 3 73.19 -18.02 -48.34
C ARG A 3 73.29 -18.33 -46.85
N HIS A 4 72.13 -18.60 -46.22
CA HIS A 4 71.75 -19.74 -45.34
C HIS A 4 70.82 -19.28 -44.19
N ARG A 5 69.53 -19.64 -44.20
CA ARG A 5 68.83 -20.82 -43.60
C ARG A 5 68.44 -20.68 -42.11
N ILE A 6 67.12 -20.47 -41.89
CA ILE A 6 66.12 -21.21 -41.08
C ILE A 6 66.22 -21.27 -39.53
N THR A 7 65.01 -21.20 -38.91
CA THR A 7 64.51 -21.56 -37.55
C THR A 7 64.75 -20.56 -36.40
N GLY A 8 63.80 -20.21 -35.51
CA GLY A 8 62.39 -20.55 -35.33
C GLY A 8 61.79 -19.87 -34.07
N LEU A 9 60.46 -19.67 -34.11
CA LEU A 9 59.44 -19.50 -33.04
C LEU A 9 59.49 -18.38 -31.96
N LEU A 10 58.45 -17.53 -32.05
CA LEU A 10 57.53 -16.98 -31.02
C LEU A 10 58.06 -16.33 -29.72
N GLY A 11 57.80 -15.03 -29.61
CA GLY A 11 57.70 -14.30 -28.34
C GLY A 11 56.82 -13.06 -28.52
N ALA A 12 55.63 -13.07 -27.95
CA ALA A 12 54.79 -11.89 -27.72
C ALA A 12 55.15 -11.27 -26.36
N ILE A 13 54.94 -9.96 -26.19
CA ILE A 13 54.15 -9.37 -25.08
C ILE A 13 54.16 -7.84 -25.18
N ALA A 14 52.97 -7.30 -24.96
CA ALA A 14 52.53 -5.92 -25.12
C ALA A 14 52.78 -5.05 -23.87
N LEU A 15 52.71 -3.74 -24.10
CA LEU A 15 52.86 -2.64 -23.14
C LEU A 15 51.74 -2.55 -22.09
N ALA A 16 52.19 -2.18 -20.88
CA ALA A 16 51.47 -1.56 -19.75
C ALA A 16 50.87 -0.18 -20.12
N ALA A 17 49.97 0.50 -19.41
CA ALA A 17 49.16 0.33 -18.19
C ALA A 17 48.12 1.48 -18.16
N GLY A 18 47.05 1.37 -17.36
CA GLY A 18 46.12 2.49 -17.12
C GLY A 18 45.04 2.22 -16.07
N THR A 19 45.40 2.38 -14.79
CA THR A 19 44.60 2.75 -13.60
C THR A 19 43.11 2.36 -13.51
N LEU A 20 42.82 1.35 -12.68
CA LEU A 20 41.50 1.04 -12.12
C LEU A 20 41.18 1.94 -10.93
N ALA A 21 40.01 2.59 -10.97
CA ALA A 21 39.41 3.26 -9.82
C ALA A 21 38.90 2.21 -8.81
N ALA A 22 39.23 2.41 -7.53
CA ALA A 22 38.84 1.54 -6.43
C ALA A 22 37.33 1.60 -6.17
N ALA A 23 36.64 0.49 -6.42
CA ALA A 23 35.32 0.24 -5.87
C ALA A 23 35.46 -0.08 -4.37
N GLY A 24 34.73 0.65 -3.53
CA GLY A 24 34.63 0.32 -2.10
C GLY A 24 34.04 -1.08 -1.88
N PRO A 25 34.36 -1.75 -0.77
CA PRO A 25 33.94 -3.13 -0.55
C PRO A 25 32.42 -3.18 -0.43
N ALA A 26 31.79 -4.00 -1.29
CA ALA A 26 30.46 -4.51 -1.04
C ALA A 26 30.49 -5.17 0.34
N HIS A 27 29.70 -4.66 1.28
CA HIS A 27 29.48 -5.32 2.56
C HIS A 27 28.66 -6.57 2.28
N GLY A 28 29.35 -7.65 1.91
CA GLY A 28 28.77 -8.98 1.89
C GLY A 28 28.33 -9.33 3.31
N LEU A 29 27.11 -9.85 3.45
CA LEU A 29 26.66 -10.45 4.69
C LEU A 29 27.73 -11.47 5.15
N PRO A 30 28.11 -11.50 6.44
CA PRO A 30 29.03 -12.52 6.94
C PRO A 30 28.47 -13.90 6.58
N ASN A 31 29.35 -14.85 6.20
CA ASN A 31 29.02 -16.22 5.77
C ASN A 31 27.78 -16.76 6.49
N ALA A 32 26.61 -16.55 5.90
CA ALA A 32 25.38 -17.06 6.42
C ALA A 32 25.37 -18.56 6.14
N ASP A 33 24.92 -19.35 7.11
CA ASP A 33 24.66 -20.76 6.88
C ASP A 33 23.78 -20.90 5.62
N PRO A 34 24.01 -21.92 4.78
CA PRO A 34 23.16 -22.14 3.63
C PRO A 34 21.70 -22.25 4.09
N PRO A 35 20.74 -21.72 3.32
CA PRO A 35 19.33 -21.84 3.68
C PRO A 35 18.97 -23.31 3.90
N PRO A 36 18.07 -23.63 4.85
CA PRO A 36 17.68 -25.00 5.12
C PRO A 36 16.99 -25.61 3.89
N ALA A 37 16.92 -26.94 3.83
CA ALA A 37 16.27 -27.63 2.71
C ALA A 37 14.75 -27.33 2.63
N GLU A 38 14.11 -27.17 3.78
CA GLU A 38 12.70 -26.83 3.95
C GLU A 38 12.52 -25.91 5.16
N PHE A 39 11.34 -25.30 5.31
CA PHE A 39 11.02 -24.49 6.48
C PHE A 39 11.06 -25.35 7.75
N GLY A 40 11.78 -24.84 8.76
CA GLY A 40 11.83 -25.44 10.10
C GLY A 40 10.83 -24.81 11.07
N THR A 41 11.20 -24.80 12.34
CA THR A 41 10.43 -24.15 13.43
C THR A 41 10.70 -22.65 13.54
N ASP A 42 11.65 -22.12 12.76
CA ASP A 42 12.01 -20.71 12.77
C ASP A 42 12.33 -20.18 11.38
N TRP A 43 12.27 -18.86 11.24
CA TRP A 43 12.65 -18.10 10.04
C TRP A 43 13.02 -16.67 10.42
N HIS A 44 13.68 -15.97 9.51
CA HIS A 44 14.06 -14.58 9.73
C HIS A 44 12.85 -13.67 9.92
N ASP A 45 13.03 -12.66 10.75
CA ASP A 45 12.05 -11.60 10.95
C ASP A 45 11.62 -10.95 9.63
N PRO A 46 10.32 -10.60 9.49
CA PRO A 46 9.81 -9.96 8.29
C PRO A 46 10.56 -8.69 7.88
N LEU A 47 10.85 -8.59 6.58
CA LEU A 47 11.60 -7.50 5.98
C LEU A 47 10.94 -6.98 4.71
N THR A 48 10.78 -5.67 4.61
CA THR A 48 10.25 -5.00 3.42
C THR A 48 11.36 -4.44 2.53
N ALA A 49 11.11 -4.42 1.22
CA ALA A 49 12.00 -3.75 0.26
C ALA A 49 11.82 -2.23 0.22
N ALA A 50 10.71 -1.70 0.76
CA ALA A 50 10.36 -0.28 0.76
C ALA A 50 11.48 0.62 1.36
N PRO A 51 11.59 1.89 0.91
CA PRO A 51 12.55 2.83 1.46
C PRO A 51 12.28 3.12 2.93
N PRO A 52 13.33 3.36 3.74
CA PRO A 52 13.15 3.84 5.09
C PRO A 52 12.49 5.23 5.08
N VAL A 53 11.72 5.55 6.12
CA VAL A 53 11.16 6.89 6.30
C VAL A 53 12.29 7.89 6.55
N ALA A 54 12.29 8.99 5.80
CA ALA A 54 13.29 10.05 5.92
C ALA A 54 13.20 10.73 7.30
N ARG A 55 14.36 11.02 7.90
CA ARG A 55 14.46 11.63 9.23
C ARG A 55 15.38 12.84 9.18
N PRO A 56 14.90 14.04 9.50
CA PRO A 56 15.77 15.20 9.65
C PRO A 56 16.78 14.98 10.78
N SER A 57 18.01 15.45 10.60
CA SER A 57 19.02 15.48 11.67
C SER A 57 18.84 16.71 12.57
N THR A 58 17.61 16.92 13.06
CA THR A 58 17.25 17.95 14.03
C THR A 58 16.97 17.34 15.39
N ARG A 59 16.82 18.19 16.41
CA ARG A 59 16.39 17.76 17.74
C ARG A 59 15.08 16.98 17.66
N SER A 60 15.00 15.87 18.39
CA SER A 60 13.82 15.00 18.34
C SER A 60 13.30 14.58 19.72
N CYS A 61 11.99 14.34 19.79
CA CYS A 61 11.26 13.95 20.98
C CYS A 61 10.48 12.68 20.66
N ARG A 62 10.55 11.68 21.55
CA ARG A 62 9.81 10.42 21.39
C ARG A 62 8.68 10.33 22.39
N VAL A 63 7.50 9.96 21.91
CA VAL A 63 6.31 9.68 22.71
C VAL A 63 5.86 8.25 22.43
N THR A 64 5.54 7.49 23.48
CA THR A 64 4.89 6.17 23.33
C THR A 64 3.40 6.41 23.20
N LEU A 65 2.81 5.94 22.10
CA LEU A 65 1.39 6.12 21.79
C LEU A 65 0.54 4.98 22.37
N ALA A 66 1.07 3.76 22.29
CA ALA A 66 0.43 2.56 22.83
C ALA A 66 1.49 1.50 23.13
N GLU A 67 1.23 0.68 24.14
CA GLU A 67 1.95 -0.56 24.41
C GLU A 67 0.92 -1.58 24.91
N ALA A 68 0.63 -2.58 24.09
CA ALA A 68 -0.54 -3.44 24.28
C ALA A 68 -0.30 -4.87 23.79
N GLN A 69 -1.05 -5.80 24.38
CA GLN A 69 -1.14 -7.18 23.91
C GLN A 69 -2.54 -7.41 23.33
N PHE A 70 -2.63 -7.98 22.13
CA PHE A 70 -3.88 -8.32 21.49
C PHE A 70 -4.13 -9.82 21.54
N ARG A 71 -5.21 -10.20 22.24
CA ARG A 71 -5.65 -11.58 22.47
C ARG A 71 -7.02 -11.88 21.90
N ASP A 72 -7.85 -10.84 21.81
CA ASP A 72 -9.22 -10.87 21.33
C ASP A 72 -9.51 -9.62 20.48
N PHE A 73 -10.78 -9.26 20.33
CA PHE A 73 -11.23 -8.08 19.57
C PHE A 73 -11.39 -6.82 20.44
N THR A 74 -10.81 -6.81 21.65
CA THR A 74 -10.83 -5.63 22.53
C THR A 74 -9.79 -4.61 22.06
N PRO A 75 -10.19 -3.38 21.70
CA PRO A 75 -9.23 -2.35 21.33
C PRO A 75 -8.48 -1.84 22.56
N TYR A 76 -7.19 -1.51 22.39
CA TYR A 76 -6.50 -0.65 23.35
C TYR A 76 -7.03 0.77 23.19
N ARG A 77 -7.28 1.42 24.34
CA ARG A 77 -7.63 2.83 24.43
C ARG A 77 -6.68 3.52 25.38
N GLY A 78 -6.21 4.70 25.00
CA GLY A 78 -5.36 5.53 25.84
C GLY A 78 -5.44 6.99 25.44
N ASP A 79 -4.62 7.81 26.07
CA ASP A 79 -4.54 9.25 25.80
C ASP A 79 -3.14 9.61 25.31
N TYR A 80 -3.09 10.50 24.32
CA TYR A 80 -1.86 11.08 23.79
C TYR A 80 -1.79 12.56 24.14
N THR A 81 -0.58 13.06 24.39
CA THR A 81 -0.28 14.48 24.52
C THR A 81 1.01 14.79 23.76
N PRO A 82 1.06 15.87 22.95
CA PRO A 82 2.25 16.23 22.19
C PRO A 82 3.44 16.60 23.08
N PRO A 83 4.68 16.32 22.63
CA PRO A 83 5.87 16.71 23.38
C PRO A 83 6.12 18.21 23.24
N ALA A 84 6.15 18.95 24.35
CA ALA A 84 6.42 20.40 24.33
C ALA A 84 7.86 20.75 23.92
N ALA A 85 8.82 19.87 24.21
CA ALA A 85 10.22 20.18 24.01
C ALA A 85 10.57 20.39 22.53
N CYS A 86 9.99 19.64 21.58
CA CYS A 86 10.42 19.68 20.17
C CYS A 86 9.58 20.57 19.25
N GLY A 87 8.89 21.56 19.81
CA GLY A 87 7.93 22.41 19.09
C GLY A 87 6.49 22.03 19.43
N ALA A 88 5.55 22.95 19.16
CA ALA A 88 4.16 22.79 19.55
C ALA A 88 3.26 22.27 18.41
N ALA A 89 3.57 22.63 17.17
CA ALA A 89 2.79 22.24 15.98
C ALA A 89 3.56 22.31 14.66
N ASP A 90 4.80 22.83 14.68
CA ASP A 90 5.63 23.18 13.54
C ASP A 90 6.82 22.22 13.38
N TRP A 91 6.61 20.94 13.68
CA TRP A 91 7.66 19.92 13.50
C TRP A 91 8.15 19.90 12.05
N ALA A 92 9.37 19.45 11.77
CA ALA A 92 9.84 19.16 10.41
C ALA A 92 9.30 17.82 9.91
N ALA A 93 9.26 16.83 10.80
CA ALA A 93 8.73 15.50 10.51
C ALA A 93 8.15 14.88 11.80
N VAL A 94 7.17 14.01 11.64
CA VAL A 94 6.68 13.11 12.69
C VAL A 94 6.66 11.70 12.12
N VAL A 95 7.48 10.82 12.68
CA VAL A 95 7.62 9.43 12.24
C VAL A 95 6.95 8.52 13.24
N LEU A 96 5.96 7.77 12.77
CA LEU A 96 5.37 6.67 13.51
C LEU A 96 6.22 5.42 13.34
N ARG A 97 6.44 4.69 14.44
CA ARG A 97 7.02 3.36 14.45
C ARG A 97 6.17 2.41 15.27
N LEU A 98 5.73 1.31 14.67
CA LEU A 98 5.13 0.16 15.35
C LEU A 98 6.20 -0.93 15.40
N ASP A 99 6.53 -1.39 16.59
CA ASP A 99 7.34 -2.57 16.84
C ASP A 99 6.42 -3.69 17.34
N GLY A 100 6.50 -4.86 16.73
CA GLY A 100 5.67 -6.01 17.05
C GLY A 100 6.50 -7.25 17.38
N LYS A 101 5.95 -8.14 18.21
CA LYS A 101 6.47 -9.50 18.42
C LYS A 101 5.31 -10.48 18.61
N VAL A 102 5.47 -11.69 18.09
CA VAL A 102 4.50 -12.78 18.23
C VAL A 102 5.21 -14.12 18.08
N LYS A 103 4.75 -15.14 18.81
CA LYS A 103 5.30 -16.51 18.74
C LYS A 103 4.20 -17.56 18.78
N GLY A 104 4.51 -18.76 18.28
CA GLY A 104 3.60 -19.91 18.30
C GLY A 104 2.78 -20.03 17.01
N ARG A 105 1.47 -20.25 17.14
CA ARG A 105 0.57 -20.39 16.00
C ARG A 105 -0.42 -19.24 15.96
N GLN A 106 -0.43 -18.49 14.85
CA GLN A 106 -1.41 -17.43 14.60
C GLN A 106 -1.53 -17.18 13.09
N TYR A 107 -2.70 -16.73 12.65
CA TYR A 107 -2.88 -16.18 11.31
C TYR A 107 -2.58 -14.68 11.29
N ASP A 108 -2.45 -14.12 10.10
CA ASP A 108 -2.32 -12.68 9.95
C ASP A 108 -3.59 -11.99 10.42
N ARG A 109 -3.41 -10.83 11.07
CA ARG A 109 -4.50 -10.03 11.62
C ARG A 109 -4.43 -8.64 11.05
N LEU A 110 -5.59 -8.10 10.70
CA LEU A 110 -5.70 -6.71 10.30
C LEU A 110 -5.71 -5.82 11.52
N GLY A 111 -4.93 -4.76 11.44
CA GLY A 111 -4.74 -3.78 12.47
C GLY A 111 -5.03 -2.37 11.97
N HIS A 112 -5.54 -1.54 12.85
CA HIS A 112 -5.59 -0.10 12.63
C HIS A 112 -5.21 0.67 13.89
N LEU A 113 -4.75 1.90 13.68
CA LEU A 113 -4.45 2.86 14.73
C LEU A 113 -5.05 4.20 14.31
N SER A 114 -5.88 4.75 15.20
CA SER A 114 -6.44 6.08 15.08
C SER A 114 -6.06 6.98 16.24
N LEU A 115 -5.97 8.28 15.95
CA LEU A 115 -5.73 9.34 16.92
C LEU A 115 -6.85 10.38 16.77
N GLY A 116 -7.69 10.54 17.79
CA GLY A 116 -8.87 11.41 17.70
C GLY A 116 -9.83 11.02 16.57
N GLY A 117 -9.90 9.72 16.21
CA GLY A 117 -10.69 9.19 15.09
C GLY A 117 -10.00 9.27 13.72
N VAL A 118 -8.87 9.96 13.59
CA VAL A 118 -8.09 10.04 12.34
C VAL A 118 -7.26 8.77 12.21
N GLU A 119 -7.49 7.96 11.17
CA GLU A 119 -6.70 6.74 10.94
C GLU A 119 -5.33 7.10 10.39
N ILE A 120 -4.27 6.82 11.16
CA ILE A 120 -2.89 7.17 10.80
C ILE A 120 -2.08 5.95 10.35
N LEU A 121 -2.51 4.73 10.71
CA LEU A 121 -1.93 3.48 10.25
C LEU A 121 -3.00 2.41 10.08
N ARG A 122 -2.91 1.66 9.00
CA ARG A 122 -3.61 0.40 8.76
C ARG A 122 -2.61 -0.64 8.26
N THR A 123 -2.70 -1.85 8.77
CA THR A 123 -1.63 -2.86 8.65
C THR A 123 -2.19 -4.29 8.69
N SER A 124 -1.40 -5.25 8.24
CA SER A 124 -1.57 -6.69 8.43
C SER A 124 -0.37 -7.23 9.21
N THR A 125 -0.60 -8.02 10.26
CA THR A 125 0.47 -8.62 11.05
C THR A 125 1.05 -9.85 10.37
N PRO A 126 2.37 -10.07 10.42
CA PRO A 126 2.96 -11.32 9.92
C PRO A 126 2.45 -12.55 10.70
N GLN A 127 2.43 -13.70 10.04
CA GLN A 127 2.24 -14.99 10.71
C GLN A 127 3.55 -15.43 11.40
N PRO A 128 3.51 -15.84 12.68
CA PRO A 128 4.71 -16.15 13.46
C PRO A 128 5.32 -17.52 13.18
N SER A 129 6.61 -17.62 13.48
CA SER A 129 7.26 -18.90 13.70
C SER A 129 6.86 -19.48 15.07
N PRO A 130 6.91 -20.82 15.23
CA PRO A 130 6.86 -21.45 16.54
C PRO A 130 7.77 -20.78 17.58
N ASP A 131 9.02 -20.48 17.19
CA ASP A 131 10.04 -19.93 18.08
C ASP A 131 9.86 -18.41 18.35
N GLY A 132 9.20 -17.72 17.42
CA GLY A 132 8.80 -16.32 17.52
C GLY A 132 9.52 -15.41 16.56
N ILE A 133 8.84 -14.32 16.19
CA ILE A 133 9.36 -13.28 15.31
C ILE A 133 9.18 -11.91 15.93
N THR A 134 9.97 -10.95 15.45
CA THR A 134 9.73 -9.53 15.63
C THR A 134 9.56 -8.84 14.28
N TRP A 135 8.86 -7.71 14.23
CA TRP A 135 8.75 -6.91 13.02
C TRP A 135 8.61 -5.44 13.37
N SER A 136 8.84 -4.57 12.39
CA SER A 136 8.59 -3.14 12.54
C SER A 136 7.95 -2.53 11.31
N VAL A 137 7.11 -1.52 11.52
CA VAL A 137 6.49 -0.70 10.48
C VAL A 137 6.80 0.76 10.81
N GLU A 138 7.26 1.51 9.82
CA GLU A 138 7.51 2.94 9.95
C GLU A 138 6.69 3.72 8.93
N LYS A 139 6.14 4.85 9.35
CA LYS A 139 5.32 5.71 8.49
C LYS A 139 5.55 7.18 8.80
N ASP A 140 5.68 7.98 7.75
CA ASP A 140 5.61 9.43 7.87
C ASP A 140 4.15 9.86 8.10
N VAL A 141 3.88 10.36 9.30
CA VAL A 141 2.56 10.85 9.73
C VAL A 141 2.53 12.38 9.86
N THR A 142 3.55 13.06 9.33
CA THR A 142 3.71 14.52 9.39
C THR A 142 2.50 15.28 8.87
N ARG A 143 1.81 14.74 7.86
CA ARG A 143 0.60 15.36 7.29
C ARG A 143 -0.57 15.48 8.29
N TYR A 144 -0.55 14.74 9.40
CA TYR A 144 -1.59 14.79 10.44
C TYR A 144 -1.22 15.73 11.60
N ARG A 145 -0.35 16.72 11.34
CA ARG A 145 0.11 17.71 12.33
C ARG A 145 -1.00 18.36 13.13
N ASP A 146 -2.09 18.76 12.48
CA ASP A 146 -3.25 19.35 13.13
C ASP A 146 -3.78 18.44 14.27
N THR A 147 -3.96 17.15 13.99
CA THR A 147 -4.36 16.14 14.99
C THR A 147 -3.29 15.94 16.05
N LEU A 148 -2.03 15.84 15.64
CA LEU A 148 -0.87 15.56 16.50
C LEU A 148 -0.53 16.72 17.45
N ALA A 149 -0.90 17.96 17.12
CA ALA A 149 -0.64 19.16 17.92
C ALA A 149 -1.53 19.31 19.16
N ARG A 150 -2.45 18.37 19.39
CA ARG A 150 -3.42 18.44 20.48
C ARG A 150 -3.44 17.14 21.28
N PRO A 151 -3.81 17.18 22.56
CA PRO A 151 -4.19 15.96 23.27
C PRO A 151 -5.35 15.26 22.55
N GLN A 152 -5.26 13.95 22.39
CA GLN A 152 -6.24 13.14 21.65
C GLN A 152 -6.36 11.74 22.25
N PRO A 153 -7.55 11.11 22.18
CA PRO A 153 -7.68 9.69 22.46
C PRO A 153 -6.95 8.88 21.38
N VAL A 154 -6.30 7.81 21.80
CA VAL A 154 -5.66 6.79 20.97
C VAL A 154 -6.55 5.57 20.97
N GLU A 155 -6.82 5.02 19.79
CA GLU A 155 -7.41 3.69 19.64
C GLU A 155 -6.55 2.85 18.71
N ILE A 156 -6.18 1.65 19.16
CA ILE A 156 -5.52 0.64 18.32
C ILE A 156 -6.22 -0.69 18.54
N LEU A 157 -6.52 -1.36 17.43
CA LEU A 157 -7.07 -2.70 17.44
C LEU A 157 -6.32 -3.54 16.42
N ILE A 158 -5.80 -4.67 16.89
CA ILE A 158 -5.43 -5.81 16.06
C ILE A 158 -6.34 -6.95 16.53
N GLY A 159 -7.43 -7.19 15.80
CA GLY A 159 -8.42 -8.19 16.21
C GLY A 159 -7.80 -9.58 16.24
N ASN A 160 -7.77 -10.21 17.41
CA ASN A 160 -7.10 -11.49 17.59
C ASN A 160 -8.04 -12.59 18.15
N VAL A 161 -7.58 -13.83 18.10
CA VAL A 161 -8.24 -15.00 18.70
C VAL A 161 -7.11 -15.83 19.28
N VAL A 162 -7.16 -16.05 20.59
CA VAL A 162 -6.17 -16.86 21.29
C VAL A 162 -6.86 -18.01 22.01
N ASP A 163 -6.50 -19.23 21.64
CA ASP A 163 -7.03 -20.48 22.19
C ASP A 163 -5.97 -21.60 22.13
N ASP A 164 -6.37 -22.85 22.39
CA ASP A 164 -5.47 -24.01 22.39
C ASP A 164 -4.84 -24.29 21.01
N THR A 165 -5.43 -23.79 19.93
CA THR A 165 -4.91 -23.89 18.57
C THR A 165 -4.11 -22.65 18.16
N TYR A 166 -4.67 -21.46 18.39
CA TYR A 166 -4.08 -20.17 18.05
C TYR A 166 -3.40 -19.57 19.28
N THR A 167 -2.16 -19.96 19.54
CA THR A 167 -1.45 -19.59 20.77
C THR A 167 -0.77 -18.22 20.70
N GLY A 168 -0.73 -17.59 19.53
CA GLY A 168 0.03 -16.36 19.31
C GLY A 168 -0.68 -15.11 19.82
N VAL A 169 -0.16 -14.57 20.92
CA VAL A 169 -0.49 -13.25 21.45
C VAL A 169 0.34 -12.21 20.72
N ILE A 170 -0.30 -11.18 20.16
CA ILE A 170 0.36 -10.12 19.40
C ILE A 170 0.72 -8.99 20.36
N ASP A 171 2.01 -8.82 20.63
CA ASP A 171 2.54 -7.72 21.42
C ASP A 171 2.96 -6.59 20.49
N VAL A 172 2.49 -5.36 20.74
CA VAL A 172 2.92 -4.19 19.97
C VAL A 172 3.25 -3.00 20.87
N LYS A 173 4.24 -2.23 20.42
CA LYS A 173 4.59 -0.92 20.95
C LYS A 173 4.59 0.08 19.81
N VAL A 174 3.83 1.15 19.95
CA VAL A 174 3.76 2.24 18.97
C VAL A 174 4.41 3.48 19.56
N THR A 175 5.33 4.08 18.81
CA THR A 175 5.99 5.33 19.17
C THR A 175 5.85 6.37 18.05
N LEU A 176 5.77 7.64 18.45
CA LEU A 176 5.90 8.79 17.56
C LEU A 176 7.21 9.50 17.88
N THR A 177 8.02 9.77 16.86
CA THR A 177 9.22 10.59 16.98
C THR A 177 9.02 11.91 16.22
N PHE A 178 9.01 13.00 16.98
CA PHE A 178 8.82 14.37 16.48
C PHE A 178 10.19 15.00 16.25
N TYR A 179 10.43 15.48 15.05
CA TYR A 179 11.67 16.18 14.67
C TYR A 179 11.38 17.67 14.59
N ALA A 180 12.07 18.49 15.35
CA ALA A 180 11.86 19.94 15.38
C ALA A 180 12.21 20.59 14.02
N ALA A 181 11.48 21.64 13.62
CA ALA A 181 11.88 22.49 12.50
C ALA A 181 12.88 23.54 12.96
N GLU A 182 14.17 23.23 12.79
CA GLU A 182 15.26 24.07 13.28
C GLU A 182 16.34 24.28 12.21
N GLY A 183 17.01 25.43 12.30
CA GLY A 183 18.08 25.81 11.38
C GLY A 183 17.57 25.94 9.93
N ARG A 184 18.09 25.07 9.05
CA ARG A 184 17.69 25.03 7.63
C ARG A 184 16.51 24.09 7.36
N THR A 185 16.15 23.23 8.32
CA THR A 185 15.04 22.31 8.19
C THR A 185 13.76 23.03 8.55
N ARG A 186 12.83 23.15 7.60
CA ARG A 186 11.55 23.82 7.79
C ARG A 186 10.43 22.79 7.93
N ALA A 187 9.37 23.19 8.61
CA ALA A 187 8.08 22.51 8.57
C ALA A 187 7.58 22.49 7.11
N PRO A 188 7.34 21.33 6.48
CA PRO A 188 6.62 21.26 5.21
C PRO A 188 5.20 21.83 5.33
N ASP A 189 4.66 22.23 4.18
CA ASP A 189 3.25 22.54 4.01
C ASP A 189 2.40 21.28 4.29
N THR A 190 1.50 21.38 5.26
CA THR A 190 0.60 20.33 5.72
C THR A 190 -0.80 20.92 5.87
N PRO A 191 -1.85 20.09 5.83
CA PRO A 191 -3.22 20.55 6.08
C PRO A 191 -3.32 21.33 7.40
N ASP A 192 -4.05 22.45 7.39
CA ASP A 192 -4.35 23.27 8.56
C ASP A 192 -5.37 22.58 9.47
N ARG A 193 -6.26 21.77 8.88
CA ARG A 193 -7.24 20.93 9.58
C ARG A 193 -7.26 19.52 9.03
N VAL A 194 -7.39 18.57 9.94
CA VAL A 194 -7.65 17.16 9.62
C VAL A 194 -8.92 16.74 10.32
N LEU A 195 -9.94 16.35 9.54
CA LEU A 195 -11.23 15.93 10.06
C LEU A 195 -11.43 14.44 9.78
N PRO A 196 -11.68 13.59 10.79
CA PRO A 196 -12.06 12.21 10.55
C PRO A 196 -13.53 12.15 10.11
N LEU A 197 -13.82 11.35 9.09
CA LEU A 197 -15.18 11.09 8.64
C LEU A 197 -15.78 9.92 9.44
N THR A 198 -16.03 10.14 10.74
CA THR A 198 -16.67 9.14 11.63
C THR A 198 -18.16 8.97 11.34
N THR A 199 -18.77 10.01 10.78
CA THR A 199 -20.10 9.97 10.17
C THR A 199 -20.03 10.63 8.79
N PRO A 200 -20.97 10.34 7.88
CA PRO A 200 -21.01 11.02 6.59
C PRO A 200 -21.26 12.54 6.67
N VAL A 201 -21.76 13.05 7.80
CA VAL A 201 -22.12 14.48 7.92
C VAL A 201 -20.96 15.26 8.51
N ILE A 202 -20.52 16.30 7.82
CA ILE A 202 -19.40 17.14 8.22
C ILE A 202 -19.69 18.62 7.97
N THR A 203 -19.07 19.49 8.76
CA THR A 203 -18.98 20.93 8.47
C THR A 203 -17.52 21.31 8.35
N THR A 204 -17.13 21.87 7.21
CA THR A 204 -15.76 22.32 6.97
C THR A 204 -15.57 23.78 7.40
N PRO A 205 -14.34 24.24 7.66
CA PRO A 205 -14.06 25.67 7.75
C PRO A 205 -14.50 26.41 6.49
N ARG A 206 -15.06 27.61 6.66
CA ARG A 206 -15.64 28.40 5.55
C ARG A 206 -14.62 29.00 4.60
N ASN A 207 -13.34 28.95 4.96
CA ASN A 207 -12.23 29.47 4.19
C ASN A 207 -11.31 28.36 3.68
N THR A 208 -11.83 27.14 3.48
CA THR A 208 -11.07 26.04 2.87
C THR A 208 -10.74 26.38 1.41
N GLU A 209 -9.47 26.38 1.05
CA GLU A 209 -8.98 26.65 -0.31
C GLU A 209 -8.45 25.38 -1.02
N ARG A 210 -8.24 24.29 -0.29
CA ARG A 210 -7.92 22.96 -0.82
C ARG A 210 -8.49 21.90 0.09
N LEU A 211 -9.08 20.85 -0.50
CA LEU A 211 -9.69 19.75 0.23
C LEU A 211 -9.31 18.42 -0.42
N LEU A 212 -8.65 17.55 0.33
CA LEU A 212 -8.40 16.17 -0.07
C LEU A 212 -9.15 15.20 0.85
N ALA A 213 -9.56 14.05 0.31
CA ALA A 213 -9.97 12.89 1.11
C ALA A 213 -8.92 11.77 0.98
N GLU A 214 -8.49 11.21 2.11
CA GLU A 214 -7.69 9.98 2.20
C GLU A 214 -8.60 8.83 2.65
N VAL A 215 -8.84 7.86 1.77
CA VAL A 215 -9.70 6.70 2.02
C VAL A 215 -8.87 5.43 2.11
N TYR A 216 -8.80 4.79 3.27
CA TYR A 216 -8.20 3.47 3.41
C TYR A 216 -9.20 2.41 2.94
N ALA A 217 -9.21 2.08 1.65
CA ALA A 217 -10.16 1.14 1.08
C ALA A 217 -9.58 -0.28 0.98
N THR A 218 -10.05 -1.18 1.85
CA THR A 218 -9.53 -2.55 1.95
C THR A 218 -10.63 -3.58 2.03
N GLY A 219 -10.64 -4.54 1.09
CA GLY A 219 -11.43 -5.77 1.16
C GLY A 219 -10.80 -6.78 2.15
N SER A 220 -11.60 -7.34 3.06
CA SER A 220 -11.14 -8.19 4.17
C SER A 220 -12.30 -8.95 4.86
N GLY A 221 -11.99 -9.68 5.95
CA GLY A 221 -13.00 -10.15 6.90
C GLY A 221 -13.35 -11.64 6.83
N GLY A 222 -12.49 -12.48 6.25
CA GLY A 222 -12.64 -13.94 6.26
C GLY A 222 -13.71 -14.49 5.31
N GLY A 223 -14.19 -13.68 4.36
CA GLY A 223 -15.12 -14.09 3.32
C GLY A 223 -14.61 -13.71 1.92
N CYS A 224 -15.49 -13.79 0.92
CA CYS A 224 -15.15 -13.58 -0.48
C CYS A 224 -14.54 -12.20 -0.77
N GLU A 225 -14.86 -11.17 0.02
CA GLU A 225 -14.31 -9.81 -0.16
C GLU A 225 -12.84 -9.69 0.27
N GLU A 226 -12.25 -10.68 0.94
CA GLU A 226 -10.79 -10.77 1.10
C GLU A 226 -10.10 -11.07 -0.23
N TYR A 227 -10.77 -11.84 -1.09
CA TYR A 227 -10.32 -12.31 -2.40
C TYR A 227 -11.22 -11.76 -3.52
N TRP A 228 -11.76 -10.55 -3.34
CA TRP A 228 -12.79 -9.97 -4.21
C TRP A 228 -12.43 -10.03 -5.71
N TYR A 229 -11.14 -9.95 -6.03
CA TYR A 229 -10.58 -10.00 -7.39
C TYR A 229 -10.70 -11.38 -8.07
N MET A 230 -11.06 -12.44 -7.34
CA MET A 230 -11.37 -13.78 -7.87
C MET A 230 -12.86 -14.11 -7.79
N THR A 231 -13.72 -13.19 -7.32
CA THR A 231 -15.15 -13.49 -7.19
C THR A 231 -15.79 -13.72 -8.56
N THR A 232 -16.68 -14.69 -8.63
CA THR A 232 -17.36 -15.06 -9.88
C THR A 232 -18.82 -14.61 -9.87
N PRO A 233 -19.44 -14.39 -11.06
CA PRO A 233 -20.88 -14.19 -11.14
C PRO A 233 -21.66 -15.36 -10.51
N ALA A 234 -22.89 -15.08 -10.07
CA ALA A 234 -23.79 -16.11 -9.56
C ALA A 234 -23.99 -17.25 -10.57
N GLY A 235 -24.00 -18.49 -10.09
CA GLY A 235 -24.20 -19.70 -10.91
C GLY A 235 -22.93 -20.33 -11.46
N ALA A 236 -21.77 -19.66 -11.41
CA ALA A 236 -20.49 -20.30 -11.64
C ALA A 236 -20.13 -21.21 -10.45
N PRO A 237 -19.60 -22.44 -10.67
CA PRO A 237 -19.27 -23.37 -9.60
C PRO A 237 -17.92 -23.01 -8.96
N TYR A 238 -17.89 -21.91 -8.22
CA TYR A 238 -16.73 -21.43 -7.47
C TYR A 238 -17.14 -21.03 -6.05
N SER A 239 -16.24 -21.23 -5.10
CA SER A 239 -16.45 -21.02 -3.67
C SER A 239 -16.79 -19.58 -3.29
N CYS A 240 -16.32 -18.61 -4.08
CA CYS A 240 -16.52 -17.18 -3.83
C CYS A 240 -17.33 -16.49 -4.93
N THR A 241 -18.62 -16.25 -4.69
CA THR A 241 -19.50 -15.58 -5.66
C THR A 241 -19.81 -14.14 -5.28
N ALA A 242 -19.91 -13.26 -6.26
CA ALA A 242 -20.46 -11.91 -6.14
C ALA A 242 -21.30 -11.58 -7.38
N ASP A 243 -22.51 -11.03 -7.21
CA ASP A 243 -23.45 -10.81 -8.32
C ASP A 243 -22.84 -9.97 -9.47
N GLY A 244 -22.05 -8.95 -9.13
CA GLY A 244 -21.33 -8.09 -10.10
C GLY A 244 -19.99 -8.64 -10.59
N GLY A 245 -19.57 -9.83 -10.13
CA GLY A 245 -18.24 -10.37 -10.35
C GLY A 245 -17.14 -9.58 -9.62
N PRO A 246 -15.88 -9.61 -10.09
CA PRO A 246 -14.72 -9.16 -9.33
C PRO A 246 -14.38 -7.67 -9.49
N HIS A 247 -15.14 -6.90 -10.28
CA HIS A 247 -14.86 -5.48 -10.43
C HIS A 247 -15.25 -4.70 -9.16
N ARG A 248 -14.34 -3.86 -8.66
CA ARG A 248 -14.57 -2.94 -7.54
C ARG A 248 -14.04 -1.55 -7.90
N GLU A 249 -14.78 -0.52 -7.54
CA GLU A 249 -14.39 0.89 -7.68
C GLU A 249 -14.74 1.64 -6.39
N VAL A 250 -13.80 2.40 -5.84
CA VAL A 250 -14.03 3.17 -4.61
C VAL A 250 -14.46 4.58 -4.99
N ARG A 251 -15.68 4.95 -4.57
CA ARG A 251 -16.37 6.19 -4.94
C ARG A 251 -16.50 7.11 -3.74
N VAL A 252 -16.28 8.41 -3.96
CA VAL A 252 -16.60 9.46 -2.99
C VAL A 252 -17.70 10.34 -3.58
N SER A 253 -18.77 10.58 -2.82
CA SER A 253 -19.83 11.52 -3.17
C SER A 253 -19.88 12.71 -2.21
N VAL A 254 -20.30 13.86 -2.73
CA VAL A 254 -20.55 15.09 -1.97
C VAL A 254 -22.01 15.49 -2.22
N ASP A 255 -22.81 15.56 -1.15
CA ASP A 255 -24.25 15.81 -1.16
C ASP A 255 -25.01 14.94 -2.18
N GLY A 256 -24.64 13.66 -2.24
CA GLY A 256 -25.25 12.68 -3.14
C GLY A 256 -24.76 12.72 -4.59
N ARG A 257 -23.87 13.65 -4.96
CA ARG A 257 -23.26 13.72 -6.30
C ARG A 257 -21.88 13.07 -6.29
N LEU A 258 -21.60 12.20 -7.26
CA LEU A 258 -20.29 11.56 -7.39
C LEU A 258 -19.19 12.62 -7.60
N ALA A 259 -18.20 12.63 -6.73
CA ALA A 259 -17.13 13.62 -6.69
C ALA A 259 -15.75 13.02 -7.00
N GLY A 260 -15.56 11.72 -6.79
CA GLY A 260 -14.31 11.02 -7.07
C GLY A 260 -14.48 9.52 -7.27
N ILE A 261 -13.63 8.93 -8.10
CA ILE A 261 -13.56 7.50 -8.39
C ILE A 261 -12.11 7.00 -8.31
N ALA A 262 -11.89 5.73 -8.00
CA ALA A 262 -10.55 5.15 -7.94
C ALA A 262 -10.57 3.61 -8.05
N ALA A 263 -9.53 3.04 -8.64
CA ALA A 263 -9.26 1.62 -8.53
C ALA A 263 -8.66 1.32 -7.14
N PRO A 264 -9.24 0.40 -6.35
CA PRO A 264 -8.62 -0.05 -5.11
C PRO A 264 -7.36 -0.86 -5.38
N PHE A 265 -6.38 -0.79 -4.47
CA PHE A 265 -5.21 -1.66 -4.53
C PHE A 265 -5.63 -3.11 -4.20
N PRO A 266 -5.33 -4.11 -5.06
CA PRO A 266 -5.70 -5.52 -4.84
C PRO A 266 -4.77 -6.15 -3.80
N THR A 267 -5.01 -5.80 -2.54
CA THR A 267 -4.14 -6.19 -1.43
C THR A 267 -4.17 -7.71 -1.24
N VAL A 268 -2.98 -8.31 -1.12
CA VAL A 268 -2.82 -9.68 -0.63
C VAL A 268 -2.31 -9.61 0.80
N TRP A 269 -3.10 -10.11 1.74
CA TRP A 269 -2.75 -10.12 3.16
C TRP A 269 -1.68 -11.18 3.46
N THR A 270 -1.02 -11.06 4.62
CA THR A 270 0.20 -11.85 4.96
C THR A 270 -0.06 -13.31 5.36
N GLY A 271 -1.13 -13.87 4.81
CA GLY A 271 -1.51 -15.27 4.80
C GLY A 271 -2.33 -15.71 3.59
N GLY A 272 -2.58 -14.78 2.65
CA GLY A 272 -3.50 -15.00 1.53
C GLY A 272 -2.97 -15.96 0.47
N TRP A 273 -3.78 -16.19 -0.56
CA TRP A 273 -3.43 -17.06 -1.70
C TRP A 273 -3.11 -18.51 -1.29
N SER A 274 -3.79 -19.01 -0.26
CA SER A 274 -3.75 -20.41 0.22
C SER A 274 -2.39 -20.95 0.67
N ASN A 275 -1.35 -20.11 0.67
CA ASN A 275 0.03 -20.53 0.92
C ASN A 275 0.79 -19.49 1.76
N PRO A 276 0.81 -19.66 3.10
CA PRO A 276 1.38 -18.66 4.00
C PRO A 276 2.91 -18.56 3.91
N PHE A 277 3.58 -19.57 3.37
CA PHE A 277 5.05 -19.60 3.22
C PHE A 277 5.60 -18.56 2.24
N LEU A 278 4.73 -17.97 1.41
CA LEU A 278 5.05 -16.79 0.61
C LEU A 278 5.35 -15.56 1.48
N TRP A 279 4.69 -15.43 2.63
CA TRP A 279 4.56 -14.14 3.32
C TRP A 279 5.37 -14.04 4.62
N TYR A 280 5.88 -15.16 5.13
CA TYR A 280 6.52 -15.25 6.45
C TYR A 280 7.70 -14.29 6.65
N VAL A 281 8.48 -14.02 5.60
CA VAL A 281 9.65 -13.13 5.68
C VAL A 281 9.46 -11.88 4.81
N THR A 282 8.80 -12.00 3.66
CA THR A 282 8.58 -10.87 2.75
C THR A 282 7.08 -10.65 2.56
N PRO A 283 6.49 -9.63 3.20
CA PRO A 283 5.07 -9.34 3.01
C PRO A 283 4.80 -8.85 1.59
N GLY A 284 3.55 -9.00 1.14
CA GLY A 284 3.08 -8.41 -0.11
C GLY A 284 3.17 -6.87 -0.10
N PRO A 285 3.24 -6.21 -1.27
CA PRO A 285 3.28 -4.76 -1.33
C PRO A 285 2.13 -4.13 -0.54
N ARG A 286 2.42 -3.05 0.21
CA ARG A 286 1.48 -2.30 1.06
C ARG A 286 0.80 -3.08 2.20
N ALA A 287 1.08 -4.36 2.42
CA ALA A 287 0.39 -5.13 3.46
C ALA A 287 0.70 -4.64 4.89
N PHE A 288 1.96 -4.25 5.15
CA PHE A 288 2.37 -3.71 6.45
C PHE A 288 2.02 -2.23 6.66
N ASP A 289 1.99 -1.43 5.59
CA ASP A 289 1.50 -0.04 5.62
C ASP A 289 0.58 0.20 4.42
N VAL A 290 -0.71 0.04 4.68
CA VAL A 290 -1.75 0.27 3.67
C VAL A 290 -1.75 1.74 3.31
N GLN A 291 -1.60 2.03 2.02
CA GLN A 291 -1.66 3.40 1.51
C GLN A 291 -3.10 3.79 1.20
N PRO A 292 -3.62 4.91 1.73
CA PRO A 292 -4.95 5.37 1.40
C PRO A 292 -5.01 5.88 -0.04
N ILE A 293 -6.19 5.75 -0.65
CA ILE A 293 -6.53 6.40 -1.91
C ILE A 293 -6.73 7.89 -1.62
N ARG A 294 -6.15 8.76 -2.45
CA ARG A 294 -6.36 10.20 -2.37
C ARG A 294 -7.37 10.65 -3.42
N TYR A 295 -8.25 11.55 -3.00
CA TYR A 295 -9.20 12.25 -3.87
C TYR A 295 -9.03 13.75 -3.68
N ASP A 296 -8.90 14.50 -4.76
CA ASP A 296 -8.94 15.96 -4.70
C ASP A 296 -10.38 16.46 -4.86
N LEU A 297 -10.98 16.89 -3.76
CA LEU A 297 -12.35 17.41 -3.69
C LEU A 297 -12.39 18.94 -3.75
N THR A 298 -11.26 19.60 -4.01
CA THR A 298 -11.17 21.06 -4.11
C THR A 298 -12.18 21.70 -5.07
N PRO A 299 -12.57 21.08 -6.21
CA PRO A 299 -13.65 21.60 -7.05
C PRO A 299 -14.99 21.82 -6.32
N TYR A 300 -15.23 21.09 -5.23
CA TYR A 300 -16.44 21.19 -4.40
C TYR A 300 -16.28 22.13 -3.18
N ALA A 301 -15.07 22.60 -2.87
CA ALA A 301 -14.78 23.32 -1.62
C ALA A 301 -15.66 24.57 -1.43
N ALA A 302 -15.99 25.29 -2.51
CA ALA A 302 -16.87 26.46 -2.45
C ALA A 302 -18.27 26.12 -1.92
N LEU A 303 -18.79 24.93 -2.25
CA LEU A 303 -20.10 24.47 -1.80
C LEU A 303 -20.07 24.13 -0.30
N LEU A 304 -18.97 23.54 0.15
CA LEU A 304 -18.74 23.13 1.54
C LEU A 304 -18.41 24.33 2.47
N ASN A 305 -17.97 25.45 1.91
CA ASN A 305 -17.60 26.66 2.63
C ASN A 305 -18.78 27.51 3.12
N ASP A 306 -20.03 27.06 2.95
CA ASP A 306 -21.22 27.84 3.29
C ASP A 306 -21.50 27.91 4.81
N GLY A 307 -20.84 27.06 5.60
CA GLY A 307 -20.96 26.96 7.05
C GLY A 307 -22.07 26.03 7.53
N ARG A 308 -22.67 25.24 6.64
CA ARG A 308 -23.72 24.26 6.95
C ARG A 308 -23.15 22.83 7.00
N PRO A 309 -23.90 21.87 7.56
CA PRO A 309 -23.56 20.45 7.42
C PRO A 309 -23.76 19.96 5.99
N HIS A 310 -22.78 19.20 5.49
CA HIS A 310 -22.80 18.53 4.19
C HIS A 310 -22.58 17.04 4.37
N ARG A 311 -22.99 16.25 3.38
CA ARG A 311 -22.82 14.80 3.37
C ARG A 311 -21.67 14.40 2.44
N ILE A 312 -20.64 13.76 2.99
CA ILE A 312 -19.58 13.10 2.22
C ILE A 312 -19.67 11.61 2.49
N GLU A 313 -19.83 10.80 1.44
CA GLU A 313 -19.99 9.35 1.56
C GLU A 313 -18.97 8.61 0.71
N VAL A 314 -18.49 7.49 1.25
CA VAL A 314 -17.62 6.57 0.53
C VAL A 314 -18.37 5.27 0.28
N THR A 315 -18.38 4.81 -0.96
CA THR A 315 -18.99 3.54 -1.36
C THR A 315 -18.04 2.73 -2.22
N VAL A 316 -18.26 1.42 -2.29
CA VAL A 316 -17.49 0.52 -3.15
C VAL A 316 -18.45 -0.05 -4.18
N ALA A 317 -18.33 0.35 -5.44
CA ALA A 317 -19.11 -0.24 -6.53
C ALA A 317 -18.77 -1.73 -6.66
N GLY A 318 -19.77 -2.54 -7.01
CA GLY A 318 -19.64 -4.01 -7.02
C GLY A 318 -19.86 -4.67 -5.67
N LEU A 319 -19.99 -3.89 -4.58
CA LEU A 319 -20.40 -4.37 -3.26
C LEU A 319 -21.85 -3.92 -2.97
N PRO A 320 -22.79 -4.87 -2.77
CA PRO A 320 -24.14 -4.56 -2.32
C PRO A 320 -24.16 -3.67 -1.07
N ALA A 321 -25.11 -2.73 -1.02
CA ALA A 321 -25.25 -1.82 0.12
C ALA A 321 -25.48 -2.59 1.42
N GLY A 322 -24.68 -2.29 2.44
CA GLY A 322 -24.75 -2.95 3.76
C GLY A 322 -24.03 -4.31 3.84
N GLN A 323 -23.47 -4.83 2.75
CA GLN A 323 -22.63 -6.03 2.81
C GLN A 323 -21.32 -5.73 3.54
N SER A 324 -20.97 -6.60 4.49
CA SER A 324 -19.68 -6.55 5.17
C SER A 324 -18.54 -6.99 4.26
N GLY A 325 -17.31 -6.59 4.59
CA GLY A 325 -16.11 -7.09 3.93
C GLY A 325 -15.24 -5.99 3.35
N TRP A 326 -15.71 -4.74 3.32
CA TRP A 326 -14.88 -3.58 3.03
C TRP A 326 -14.84 -2.64 4.21
N SER A 327 -13.67 -2.04 4.42
CA SER A 327 -13.49 -0.96 5.37
C SER A 327 -12.91 0.23 4.61
N THR A 328 -13.45 1.43 4.90
CA THR A 328 -13.20 2.68 4.18
C THR A 328 -13.06 3.89 5.12
N PRO A 329 -12.33 3.81 6.25
CA PRO A 329 -12.14 4.99 7.08
C PRO A 329 -11.47 6.09 6.28
N THR A 330 -11.95 7.31 6.52
CA THR A 330 -11.67 8.43 5.65
C THR A 330 -11.24 9.63 6.48
N ASN A 331 -10.12 10.24 6.09
CA ASN A 331 -9.64 11.49 6.66
C ASN A 331 -9.82 12.60 5.63
N LEU A 332 -10.39 13.73 6.03
CA LEU A 332 -10.42 14.95 5.21
C LEU A 332 -9.24 15.84 5.60
N LEU A 333 -8.51 16.30 4.61
CA LEU A 333 -7.32 17.16 4.75
C LEU A 333 -7.63 18.52 4.12
N LEU A 334 -7.60 19.58 4.93
CA LEU A 334 -8.06 20.90 4.54
C LEU A 334 -6.94 21.92 4.70
N TRP A 335 -6.73 22.73 3.66
CA TRP A 335 -5.91 23.94 3.72
C TRP A 335 -6.82 25.15 3.68
N GLN A 336 -6.51 26.16 4.47
CA GLN A 336 -7.32 27.33 4.70
C GLN A 336 -6.62 28.60 4.21
N ASP A 337 -7.40 29.51 3.63
CA ASP A 337 -6.95 30.86 3.34
C ASP A 337 -7.14 31.74 4.58
N GLU A 338 -6.09 31.91 5.38
CA GLU A 338 -6.15 32.67 6.63
C GLU A 338 -6.53 34.15 6.44
N ALA A 339 -6.32 34.70 5.24
CA ALA A 339 -6.65 36.09 4.90
C ALA A 339 -8.12 36.26 4.48
N ARG A 340 -8.91 35.18 4.42
CA ARG A 340 -10.35 35.20 4.10
C ARG A 340 -11.15 34.58 5.24
N GLN A 341 -12.25 35.23 5.58
CA GLN A 341 -13.27 34.64 6.46
C GLN A 341 -14.10 33.58 5.74
N VAL A 342 -14.33 33.78 4.44
CA VAL A 342 -15.03 32.84 3.56
C VAL A 342 -14.33 32.83 2.20
N VAL A 343 -14.02 31.64 1.70
CA VAL A 343 -13.54 31.43 0.33
C VAL A 343 -14.75 31.04 -0.53
N THR A 344 -15.14 31.95 -1.43
CA THR A 344 -16.28 31.74 -2.34
C THR A 344 -15.82 31.09 -3.64
N GLY A 345 -16.76 30.60 -4.44
CA GLY A 345 -16.43 29.94 -5.69
C GLY A 345 -17.64 29.27 -6.31
N ALA A 346 -17.40 28.37 -7.26
CA ALA A 346 -18.44 27.51 -7.81
C ALA A 346 -17.86 26.22 -8.38
N LEU A 347 -18.65 25.15 -8.34
CA LEU A 347 -18.47 23.99 -9.20
C LEU A 347 -18.94 24.37 -10.61
N THR A 348 -18.08 24.23 -11.61
CA THR A 348 -18.33 24.67 -12.99
C THR A 348 -18.48 23.51 -13.97
N ARG A 349 -17.99 22.32 -13.63
CA ARG A 349 -18.07 21.13 -14.48
C ARG A 349 -18.24 19.89 -13.64
N HIS A 350 -19.12 19.00 -14.09
CA HIS A 350 -19.24 17.63 -13.60
C HIS A 350 -19.70 16.78 -14.78
N GLU A 351 -18.81 15.91 -15.22
CA GLU A 351 -19.00 15.00 -16.34
C GLU A 351 -18.62 13.60 -15.86
N GLU A 352 -19.64 12.80 -15.61
CA GLU A 352 -19.54 11.39 -15.29
C GLU A 352 -19.83 10.60 -16.58
N GLY A 353 -18.89 9.77 -17.01
CA GLY A 353 -19.16 8.81 -18.07
C GLY A 353 -19.93 7.62 -17.50
N ASP A 354 -20.73 6.93 -18.31
CA ASP A 354 -21.40 5.72 -17.86
C ASP A 354 -20.35 4.67 -17.45
N PRO A 355 -20.37 4.15 -16.20
CA PRO A 355 -19.52 3.04 -15.82
C PRO A 355 -19.82 1.85 -16.73
N SER A 356 -18.81 1.34 -17.42
CA SER A 356 -18.92 0.11 -18.19
C SER A 356 -18.28 -1.04 -17.44
N GLY A 357 -18.80 -2.23 -17.65
CA GLY A 357 -18.18 -3.43 -17.11
C GLY A 357 -19.05 -4.65 -17.30
N HIS A 358 -18.40 -5.80 -17.43
CA HIS A 358 -19.07 -7.07 -17.55
C HIS A 358 -18.15 -8.17 -17.03
N SER A 359 -18.76 -9.22 -16.50
CA SER A 359 -18.06 -10.44 -16.10
C SER A 359 -18.70 -11.60 -16.86
N ARG A 360 -17.92 -12.23 -17.74
CA ARG A 360 -18.39 -13.34 -18.58
C ARG A 360 -17.82 -14.64 -18.04
N TRP A 361 -18.69 -15.47 -17.48
CA TRP A 361 -18.35 -16.85 -17.16
C TRP A 361 -18.47 -17.74 -18.39
N THR A 362 -17.43 -18.56 -18.61
CA THR A 362 -17.38 -19.65 -19.59
C THR A 362 -17.23 -20.96 -18.82
N PRO A 363 -18.22 -21.88 -18.91
CA PRO A 363 -18.14 -23.18 -18.26
C PRO A 363 -16.95 -24.02 -18.76
N ALA A 364 -16.42 -24.89 -17.90
CA ALA A 364 -15.42 -25.87 -18.31
C ALA A 364 -16.00 -26.85 -19.34
N GLY A 365 -15.20 -27.18 -20.35
CA GLY A 365 -15.39 -28.42 -21.11
C GLY A 365 -14.95 -29.64 -20.29
N PRO A 366 -15.17 -30.88 -20.78
CA PRO A 366 -14.74 -32.10 -20.08
C PRO A 366 -13.23 -32.08 -19.77
N GLY A 367 -12.87 -32.15 -18.48
CA GLY A 367 -11.48 -32.08 -18.00
C GLY A 367 -10.81 -30.70 -18.17
N GLY A 368 -11.58 -29.66 -18.48
CA GLY A 368 -11.09 -28.30 -18.69
C GLY A 368 -11.20 -27.40 -17.46
N GLN A 369 -10.99 -26.10 -17.68
CA GLN A 369 -11.12 -25.06 -16.66
C GLN A 369 -12.36 -24.21 -16.94
N HIS A 370 -13.07 -23.81 -15.88
CA HIS A 370 -13.97 -22.67 -15.93
C HIS A 370 -13.14 -21.40 -16.10
N ARG A 371 -13.73 -20.38 -16.69
CA ARG A 371 -13.09 -19.07 -16.88
C ARG A 371 -14.05 -17.93 -16.65
N VAL A 372 -13.64 -16.91 -15.92
CA VAL A 372 -14.32 -15.62 -15.86
C VAL A 372 -13.40 -14.56 -16.47
N ASP A 373 -13.86 -13.94 -17.55
CA ASP A 373 -13.25 -12.74 -18.10
C ASP A 373 -14.04 -11.53 -17.62
N THR A 374 -13.35 -10.59 -16.96
CA THR A 374 -13.97 -9.36 -16.47
C THR A 374 -13.29 -8.14 -17.06
N GLU A 375 -14.10 -7.18 -17.47
CA GLU A 375 -13.69 -5.82 -17.84
C GLU A 375 -14.50 -4.82 -17.01
N GLY A 376 -13.88 -3.71 -16.63
CA GLY A 376 -14.56 -2.56 -16.04
C GLY A 376 -13.85 -1.26 -16.39
N ALA A 377 -14.60 -0.20 -16.65
CA ALA A 377 -14.04 1.12 -16.92
C ALA A 377 -14.99 2.23 -16.48
N HIS A 378 -14.43 3.35 -16.03
CA HIS A 378 -15.21 4.52 -15.66
C HIS A 378 -14.33 5.77 -15.72
N ARG A 379 -14.95 6.92 -16.02
CA ARG A 379 -14.26 8.20 -16.09
C ARG A 379 -15.11 9.30 -15.50
N LEU A 380 -14.47 10.13 -14.68
CA LEU A 380 -15.09 11.30 -14.07
C LEU A 380 -14.21 12.53 -14.30
N THR A 381 -14.84 13.65 -14.68
CA THR A 381 -14.21 14.97 -14.69
C THR A 381 -15.03 15.97 -13.88
N VAL A 382 -14.41 16.56 -12.87
CA VAL A 382 -15.00 17.63 -12.06
C VAL A 382 -14.12 18.87 -12.09
N ALA A 383 -14.73 20.04 -12.20
CA ALA A 383 -14.00 21.30 -12.15
C ALA A 383 -14.79 22.37 -11.40
N GLY A 384 -14.05 23.28 -10.78
CA GLY A 384 -14.58 24.43 -10.07
C GLY A 384 -13.51 25.50 -9.90
N TYR A 385 -13.90 26.63 -9.33
CA TYR A 385 -12.96 27.70 -8.98
C TYR A 385 -13.22 28.21 -7.58
N LEU A 386 -12.17 28.76 -6.97
CA LEU A 386 -12.19 29.42 -5.67
C LEU A 386 -11.63 30.85 -5.80
N ASN A 387 -12.27 31.82 -5.17
CA ASN A 387 -11.83 33.20 -5.08
C ASN A 387 -11.08 33.40 -3.76
N THR A 388 -9.77 33.12 -3.77
CA THR A 388 -8.90 33.26 -2.60
C THR A 388 -8.47 34.72 -2.39
N SER A 389 -7.77 35.01 -1.31
CA SER A 389 -7.04 36.26 -1.06
C SER A 389 -5.94 36.51 -2.09
N ARG A 390 -5.40 35.46 -2.70
CA ARG A 390 -4.35 35.50 -3.73
C ARG A 390 -4.89 35.55 -5.16
N GLY A 391 -6.22 35.60 -5.32
CA GLY A 391 -6.89 35.63 -6.61
C GLY A 391 -7.74 34.39 -6.88
N ARG A 392 -8.34 34.34 -8.07
CA ARG A 392 -9.11 33.16 -8.50
C ARG A 392 -8.17 32.01 -8.83
N VAL A 393 -8.50 30.82 -8.34
CA VAL A 393 -7.80 29.57 -8.64
C VAL A 393 -8.81 28.55 -9.17
N ASP A 394 -8.59 28.08 -10.38
CA ASP A 394 -9.37 27.01 -10.99
C ASP A 394 -8.75 25.65 -10.66
N THR A 395 -9.60 24.68 -10.32
CA THR A 395 -9.21 23.28 -10.12
C THR A 395 -10.01 22.38 -11.03
N THR A 396 -9.34 21.48 -11.76
CA THR A 396 -9.95 20.42 -12.56
C THR A 396 -9.32 19.09 -12.19
N VAL A 397 -10.15 18.11 -11.86
CA VAL A 397 -9.75 16.73 -11.57
C VAL A 397 -10.38 15.86 -12.64
N THR A 398 -9.56 15.10 -13.34
CA THR A 398 -9.99 14.03 -14.25
C THR A 398 -9.40 12.74 -13.76
N ARG A 399 -10.23 11.70 -13.62
CA ARG A 399 -9.76 10.36 -13.26
C ARG A 399 -10.45 9.32 -14.14
N SER A 400 -9.66 8.41 -14.69
CA SER A 400 -10.12 7.25 -15.46
C SER A 400 -9.60 6.00 -14.77
N VAL A 401 -10.47 5.00 -14.60
CA VAL A 401 -10.09 3.70 -14.03
C VAL A 401 -10.46 2.61 -15.02
N HIS A 402 -9.60 1.59 -15.11
CA HIS A 402 -9.86 0.39 -15.90
C HIS A 402 -9.45 -0.87 -15.12
N HIS A 403 -10.15 -1.96 -15.38
CA HIS A 403 -9.88 -3.29 -14.82
C HIS A 403 -10.04 -4.32 -15.92
N THR A 404 -9.06 -5.22 -16.05
CA THR A 404 -9.19 -6.45 -16.82
C THR A 404 -8.70 -7.62 -16.00
N SER A 405 -9.43 -8.73 -16.03
CA SER A 405 -8.99 -9.97 -15.39
C SER A 405 -9.48 -11.22 -16.12
N ALA A 406 -8.69 -12.27 -16.00
CA ALA A 406 -9.01 -13.61 -16.44
C ALA A 406 -8.76 -14.57 -15.27
N HIS A 407 -9.84 -14.95 -14.59
CA HIS A 407 -9.85 -15.94 -13.53
C HIS A 407 -10.18 -17.32 -14.11
N ARG A 408 -9.46 -18.36 -13.70
CA ARG A 408 -9.59 -19.73 -14.22
C ARG A 408 -9.47 -20.73 -13.10
N TRP A 409 -10.36 -21.72 -13.07
CA TRP A 409 -10.29 -22.78 -12.07
C TRP A 409 -10.80 -24.12 -12.61
N THR A 410 -10.36 -25.22 -12.02
CA THR A 410 -10.91 -26.56 -12.28
C THR A 410 -12.04 -26.88 -11.31
N GLU A 411 -12.80 -27.93 -11.63
CA GLU A 411 -13.76 -28.49 -10.67
C GLU A 411 -13.05 -28.87 -9.35
N GLY A 412 -13.66 -28.51 -8.22
CA GLY A 412 -13.08 -28.68 -6.89
C GLY A 412 -11.90 -27.74 -6.58
N GLU A 413 -11.62 -26.75 -7.43
CA GLU A 413 -10.61 -25.69 -7.21
C GLU A 413 -9.19 -26.23 -6.96
N SER A 414 -8.90 -27.42 -7.51
CA SER A 414 -7.56 -28.00 -7.48
C SER A 414 -6.56 -27.21 -8.31
N LEU A 415 -7.01 -26.42 -9.27
CA LEU A 415 -6.27 -25.33 -9.88
C LEU A 415 -7.12 -24.07 -9.75
N ASP A 416 -6.50 -22.98 -9.34
CA ASP A 416 -7.11 -21.66 -9.26
C ASP A 416 -6.09 -20.59 -9.67
N ALA A 417 -6.38 -19.85 -10.74
CA ALA A 417 -5.45 -18.94 -11.37
C ALA A 417 -6.10 -17.61 -11.76
N LEU A 418 -5.40 -16.51 -11.53
CA LEU A 418 -5.82 -15.17 -11.92
C LEU A 418 -4.69 -14.45 -12.64
N THR A 419 -5.03 -13.83 -13.77
CA THR A 419 -4.22 -12.77 -14.37
C THR A 419 -5.07 -11.51 -14.44
N ALA A 420 -4.65 -10.44 -13.77
CA ALA A 420 -5.43 -9.22 -13.63
C ALA A 420 -4.56 -7.95 -13.70
N THR A 421 -5.15 -6.88 -14.24
CA THR A 421 -4.57 -5.54 -14.28
C THR A 421 -5.63 -4.50 -13.94
N TRP A 422 -5.26 -3.55 -13.08
CA TRP A 422 -6.03 -2.35 -12.80
C TRP A 422 -5.20 -1.13 -13.17
N THR A 423 -5.78 -0.19 -13.93
CA THR A 423 -5.17 1.11 -14.19
C THR A 423 -6.00 2.22 -13.58
N ASP A 424 -5.32 3.26 -13.09
CA ASP A 424 -5.92 4.43 -12.46
C ASP A 424 -5.11 5.66 -12.89
N GLU A 425 -5.66 6.41 -13.83
CA GLU A 425 -5.04 7.57 -14.46
C GLU A 425 -5.72 8.83 -13.91
N GLU A 426 -4.96 9.65 -13.20
CA GLU A 426 -5.45 10.86 -12.55
C GLU A 426 -4.70 12.08 -13.09
N SER A 427 -5.44 13.13 -13.42
CA SER A 427 -4.89 14.45 -13.75
C SER A 427 -5.57 15.51 -12.90
N VAL A 428 -4.81 16.16 -12.03
CA VAL A 428 -5.25 17.30 -11.22
C VAL A 428 -4.58 18.57 -11.74
N THR A 429 -5.36 19.48 -12.27
CA THR A 429 -4.91 20.83 -12.64
C THR A 429 -5.37 21.81 -11.58
N HIS A 430 -4.43 22.51 -10.96
CA HIS A 430 -4.68 23.55 -9.96
C HIS A 430 -3.94 24.83 -10.40
N GLY A 431 -4.69 25.81 -10.91
CA GLY A 431 -4.14 27.00 -11.55
C GLY A 431 -3.21 26.63 -12.73
N PRO A 432 -1.95 27.09 -12.76
CA PRO A 432 -1.00 26.81 -13.85
C PRO A 432 -0.29 25.45 -13.74
N THR A 433 -0.57 24.68 -12.68
CA THR A 433 0.13 23.43 -12.36
C THR A 433 -0.79 22.25 -12.64
N THR A 434 -0.29 21.24 -13.35
CA THR A 434 -0.99 19.98 -13.57
C THR A 434 -0.13 18.83 -13.06
N THR A 435 -0.64 18.04 -12.13
CA THR A 435 -0.02 16.77 -11.72
C THR A 435 -0.79 15.62 -12.36
N ARG A 436 -0.07 14.78 -13.10
CA ARG A 436 -0.58 13.53 -13.68
C ARG A 436 0.03 12.36 -12.94
N THR A 437 -0.81 11.41 -12.57
CA THR A 437 -0.39 10.16 -11.93
C THR A 437 -1.05 9.00 -12.63
N ASP A 438 -0.23 8.15 -13.25
CA ASP A 438 -0.67 6.94 -13.93
C ASP A 438 -0.28 5.74 -13.07
N ARG A 439 -1.27 5.04 -12.51
CA ARG A 439 -1.05 3.89 -11.62
C ARG A 439 -1.41 2.60 -12.34
N THR A 440 -0.66 1.54 -12.07
CA THR A 440 -0.96 0.20 -12.58
C THR A 440 -0.71 -0.83 -11.49
N TYR A 441 -1.74 -1.60 -11.16
CA TYR A 441 -1.65 -2.75 -10.28
C TYR A 441 -1.77 -4.01 -11.11
N THR A 442 -0.89 -5.00 -10.87
CA THR A 442 -0.91 -6.27 -11.60
C THR A 442 -0.88 -7.44 -10.64
N MET A 443 -1.62 -8.49 -10.97
CA MET A 443 -1.63 -9.75 -10.24
C MET A 443 -1.62 -10.89 -11.25
N ASP A 444 -0.66 -11.80 -11.13
CA ASP A 444 -0.58 -13.00 -11.94
C ASP A 444 -0.19 -14.16 -11.03
N GLY A 445 -1.12 -15.05 -10.74
CA GLY A 445 -0.92 -16.12 -9.78
C GLY A 445 -1.73 -17.35 -10.06
N GLU A 446 -1.24 -18.47 -9.57
CA GLU A 446 -1.83 -19.80 -9.71
C GLU A 446 -1.57 -20.62 -8.46
N THR A 447 -2.61 -21.26 -7.94
CA THR A 447 -2.53 -22.33 -6.96
C THR A 447 -2.87 -23.66 -7.63
N THR A 448 -2.10 -24.71 -7.35
CA THR A 448 -2.36 -26.07 -7.81
C THR A 448 -2.25 -27.07 -6.66
N LEU A 449 -3.18 -28.01 -6.59
CA LEU A 449 -3.18 -29.14 -5.68
C LEU A 449 -2.83 -30.40 -6.47
N GLY A 450 -1.57 -30.83 -6.34
CA GLY A 450 -1.03 -32.00 -7.03
C GLY A 450 -1.17 -33.31 -6.24
N ALA A 451 -0.49 -34.34 -6.74
CA ALA A 451 -0.45 -35.65 -6.09
C ALA A 451 0.05 -35.56 -4.63
N GLY A 452 -0.58 -36.33 -3.73
CA GLY A 452 -0.24 -36.34 -2.31
C GLY A 452 -0.57 -35.03 -1.58
N ASP A 453 -1.64 -34.34 -2.01
CA ASP A 453 -2.09 -33.05 -1.47
C ASP A 453 -1.01 -31.97 -1.49
N ARG A 454 -0.12 -32.02 -2.49
CA ARG A 454 0.97 -31.06 -2.62
C ARG A 454 0.45 -29.76 -3.23
N LEU A 455 0.19 -28.77 -2.38
CA LEU A 455 -0.27 -27.44 -2.79
C LEU A 455 0.94 -26.59 -3.19
N ARG A 456 0.94 -26.10 -4.42
CA ARG A 456 1.91 -25.12 -4.93
C ARG A 456 1.20 -23.83 -5.28
N THR A 457 1.81 -22.70 -4.91
CA THR A 457 1.36 -21.37 -5.31
C THR A 457 2.52 -20.63 -5.96
N VAL A 458 2.31 -20.16 -7.18
CA VAL A 458 3.22 -19.24 -7.88
C VAL A 458 2.49 -17.92 -8.06
N LEU A 459 3.13 -16.81 -7.69
CA LEU A 459 2.46 -15.52 -7.67
C LEU A 459 3.43 -14.39 -8.01
N SER A 460 2.96 -13.45 -8.82
CA SER A 460 3.61 -12.18 -9.14
C SER A 460 2.65 -11.02 -8.88
N LEU A 461 3.09 -10.05 -8.09
CA LEU A 461 2.35 -8.82 -7.80
C LEU A 461 3.15 -7.60 -8.28
N GLY A 462 2.45 -6.56 -8.70
CA GLY A 462 3.05 -5.29 -9.11
C GLY A 462 2.23 -4.09 -8.66
N ASP A 463 2.93 -3.09 -8.13
CA ASP A 463 2.43 -1.75 -7.81
C ASP A 463 3.33 -0.72 -8.51
N ARG A 464 2.78 -0.04 -9.52
CA ARG A 464 3.51 0.94 -10.32
C ARG A 464 2.78 2.26 -10.33
N ALA A 465 3.55 3.34 -10.28
CA ALA A 465 3.04 4.67 -10.47
C ALA A 465 4.08 5.55 -11.17
N ASP A 466 3.68 6.23 -12.23
CA ASP A 466 4.44 7.30 -12.86
C ASP A 466 3.74 8.63 -12.55
N THR A 467 4.46 9.56 -11.91
CA THR A 467 3.92 10.88 -11.56
C THR A 467 4.73 11.98 -12.24
N VAL A 468 4.06 12.90 -12.92
CA VAL A 468 4.67 14.07 -13.55
C VAL A 468 3.92 15.33 -13.14
N THR A 469 4.64 16.34 -12.69
CA THR A 469 4.09 17.67 -12.45
C THR A 469 4.57 18.63 -13.53
N LEU A 470 3.61 19.26 -14.20
CA LEU A 470 3.79 20.26 -15.24
C LEU A 470 3.44 21.64 -14.67
N ARG A 471 4.20 22.67 -15.03
CA ARG A 471 3.84 24.08 -14.80
C ARG A 471 3.94 24.84 -16.11
N GLY A 472 2.83 25.42 -16.57
CA GLY A 472 2.78 26.07 -17.89
C GLY A 472 3.21 25.15 -19.04
N GLY A 473 2.86 23.86 -18.95
CA GLY A 473 3.20 22.82 -19.93
C GLY A 473 4.61 22.25 -19.86
N ARG A 474 5.47 22.73 -18.95
CA ARG A 474 6.83 22.20 -18.76
C ARG A 474 6.91 21.29 -17.54
N THR A 475 7.57 20.14 -17.67
CA THR A 475 7.86 19.26 -16.52
C THR A 475 8.76 19.97 -15.52
N VAL A 476 8.27 20.12 -14.29
CA VAL A 476 9.02 20.68 -13.15
C VAL A 476 9.35 19.61 -12.12
N ASP A 477 8.62 18.50 -12.13
CA ASP A 477 8.85 17.39 -11.21
C ASP A 477 8.42 16.06 -11.84
N ALA A 478 9.13 14.98 -11.50
CA ALA A 478 8.76 13.63 -11.93
C ALA A 478 9.23 12.58 -10.91
N SER A 479 8.44 11.52 -10.77
CA SER A 479 8.81 10.35 -9.99
C SER A 479 8.23 9.07 -10.59
N ARG A 480 8.89 7.96 -10.29
CA ARG A 480 8.48 6.63 -10.75
C ARG A 480 8.64 5.60 -9.64
N LEU A 481 7.55 4.91 -9.33
CA LEU A 481 7.47 3.77 -8.43
C LEU A 481 7.33 2.47 -9.24
N ASP A 482 8.10 1.45 -8.87
CA ASP A 482 7.87 0.06 -9.30
C ASP A 482 8.22 -0.88 -8.14
N ASP A 483 7.18 -1.31 -7.42
CA ASP A 483 7.26 -2.31 -6.38
C ASP A 483 6.72 -3.64 -6.91
N ARG A 484 7.55 -4.69 -6.83
CA ARG A 484 7.24 -6.01 -7.37
C ARG A 484 7.50 -7.07 -6.32
N TYR A 485 6.63 -8.06 -6.32
CA TYR A 485 6.79 -9.28 -5.54
C TYR A 485 6.65 -10.48 -6.46
N THR A 486 7.51 -11.47 -6.29
CA THR A 486 7.36 -12.80 -6.91
C THR A 486 7.58 -13.87 -5.86
N GLY A 487 6.79 -14.93 -5.88
CA GLY A 487 7.00 -16.07 -5.00
C GLY A 487 6.56 -17.39 -5.63
N ASP A 488 7.23 -18.46 -5.22
CA ASP A 488 6.92 -19.85 -5.53
C ASP A 488 7.06 -20.63 -4.24
N ALA A 489 5.93 -21.11 -3.72
CA ALA A 489 5.87 -21.84 -2.48
C ALA A 489 5.11 -23.15 -2.68
N THR A 490 5.52 -24.19 -1.96
CA THR A 490 4.84 -25.47 -1.96
C THR A 490 4.83 -26.07 -0.56
N TYR A 491 3.70 -26.65 -0.15
CA TYR A 491 3.58 -27.42 1.08
C TYR A 491 2.59 -28.57 0.91
N THR A 492 2.65 -29.57 1.80
CA THR A 492 1.68 -30.65 1.85
C THR A 492 0.46 -30.16 2.63
N ALA A 493 -0.68 -30.07 1.96
CA ALA A 493 -1.93 -29.64 2.56
C ALA A 493 -2.55 -30.77 3.41
N ASN A 494 -3.58 -30.45 4.18
CA ASN A 494 -4.37 -31.41 4.98
C ASN A 494 -3.57 -32.26 6.00
N VAL A 495 -2.34 -31.87 6.33
CA VAL A 495 -1.49 -32.51 7.33
C VAL A 495 -1.14 -31.54 8.48
N PRO A 496 -0.76 -32.08 9.66
CA PRO A 496 -0.17 -31.29 10.75
C PRO A 496 1.01 -30.42 10.29
N ARG A 497 1.27 -29.29 10.99
CA ARG A 497 2.25 -28.27 10.56
C ARG A 497 3.66 -28.84 10.38
N ASP A 498 4.06 -29.75 11.25
CA ASP A 498 5.34 -30.46 11.27
C ASP A 498 5.51 -31.45 10.09
N GLN A 499 4.42 -31.80 9.40
CA GLN A 499 4.41 -32.73 8.26
C GLN A 499 4.25 -32.00 6.91
N ARG A 500 4.22 -30.66 6.91
CA ARG A 500 3.97 -29.87 5.69
C ARG A 500 5.12 -29.87 4.69
N HIS A 501 6.35 -30.18 5.11
CA HIS A 501 7.54 -30.23 4.26
C HIS A 501 7.60 -29.04 3.28
N ALA A 502 7.53 -27.83 3.84
CA ALA A 502 7.26 -26.64 3.06
C ALA A 502 8.54 -26.06 2.47
N VAL A 503 8.46 -25.61 1.22
CA VAL A 503 9.54 -24.92 0.51
C VAL A 503 9.00 -23.64 -0.10
N ALA A 504 9.75 -22.54 -0.03
CA ALA A 504 9.38 -21.32 -0.74
C ALA A 504 10.59 -20.48 -1.11
N THR A 505 10.52 -19.88 -2.30
CA THR A 505 11.41 -18.82 -2.73
C THR A 505 10.61 -17.57 -3.01
N THR A 506 11.10 -16.42 -2.54
CA THR A 506 10.42 -15.14 -2.74
C THR A 506 11.42 -14.06 -3.12
N SER A 507 10.95 -13.04 -3.82
CA SER A 507 11.72 -11.84 -4.16
C SER A 507 10.80 -10.63 -4.17
N ALA A 508 11.07 -9.68 -3.28
CA ALA A 508 10.49 -8.35 -3.27
C ALA A 508 11.51 -7.33 -3.81
N ARG A 509 11.12 -6.50 -4.77
CA ARG A 509 11.97 -5.42 -5.29
C ARG A 509 11.19 -4.12 -5.35
N HIS A 510 11.68 -3.13 -4.63
CA HIS A 510 11.10 -1.79 -4.60
C HIS A 510 12.05 -0.81 -5.27
N ARG A 511 11.55 -0.12 -6.31
CA ARG A 511 12.26 0.95 -7.01
C ARG A 511 11.49 2.25 -6.93
N LEU A 512 12.19 3.30 -6.56
CA LEU A 512 11.68 4.66 -6.54
C LEU A 512 12.72 5.59 -7.15
N TYR A 513 12.32 6.37 -8.15
CA TYR A 513 13.17 7.33 -8.85
C TYR A 513 12.55 8.72 -8.83
N GLY A 514 13.41 9.73 -8.95
CA GLY A 514 12.97 11.13 -9.04
C GLY A 514 12.71 11.75 -7.68
N SER A 515 11.82 12.73 -7.62
CA SER A 515 11.65 13.60 -6.45
C SER A 515 11.13 12.92 -5.19
N GLN A 516 10.38 11.83 -5.35
CA GLN A 516 9.87 11.04 -4.22
C GLN A 516 10.93 10.08 -3.66
N ALA A 517 12.02 9.82 -4.38
CA ALA A 517 13.08 8.94 -3.92
C ALA A 517 14.05 9.67 -2.98
N PRO A 518 14.39 9.11 -1.81
CA PRO A 518 15.48 9.62 -1.00
C PRO A 518 16.77 9.70 -1.83
N GLY A 519 17.35 10.91 -1.95
CA GLY A 519 18.56 11.11 -2.77
C GLY A 519 18.35 10.98 -4.29
N GLY A 520 17.11 10.92 -4.78
CA GLY A 520 16.77 10.85 -6.20
C GLY A 520 16.74 9.44 -6.81
N CYS A 521 17.25 8.43 -6.11
CA CYS A 521 17.15 7.03 -6.50
C CYS A 521 17.14 6.10 -5.28
N TYR A 522 16.24 5.11 -5.30
CA TYR A 522 16.22 4.00 -4.37
C TYR A 522 15.85 2.71 -5.12
N ASP A 523 16.66 1.66 -5.01
CA ASP A 523 16.38 0.32 -5.55
C ASP A 523 16.85 -0.74 -4.56
N ARG A 524 15.92 -1.42 -3.89
CA ARG A 524 16.24 -2.51 -2.97
C ARG A 524 15.58 -3.81 -3.42
N THR A 525 16.33 -4.89 -3.40
CA THR A 525 15.83 -6.25 -3.61
C THR A 525 16.04 -7.05 -2.33
N VAL A 526 14.99 -7.68 -1.83
CA VAL A 526 15.00 -8.65 -0.74
C VAL A 526 14.55 -9.98 -1.30
N GLY A 527 15.38 -11.02 -1.17
CA GLY A 527 15.08 -12.38 -1.64
C GLY A 527 15.21 -13.37 -0.51
N THR A 528 14.32 -14.36 -0.49
CA THR A 528 14.29 -15.38 0.57
C THR A 528 14.21 -16.78 0.00
N THR A 529 14.73 -17.73 0.78
CA THR A 529 14.78 -19.15 0.49
C THR A 529 14.52 -19.86 1.81
N GLN A 530 13.35 -20.50 1.92
CA GLN A 530 12.94 -21.34 3.05
C GLN A 530 12.96 -20.58 4.39
N GLY A 531 12.49 -19.32 4.36
CA GLY A 531 12.47 -18.48 5.56
C GLY A 531 13.80 -17.79 5.88
N THR A 532 14.85 -18.01 5.08
CA THR A 532 16.14 -17.33 5.23
C THR A 532 16.27 -16.23 4.20
N VAL A 533 16.65 -15.02 4.62
CA VAL A 533 17.01 -13.92 3.70
C VAL A 533 18.32 -14.25 3.02
N THR A 534 18.29 -14.50 1.71
CA THR A 534 19.45 -14.86 0.88
C THR A 534 19.94 -13.70 0.02
N VAL A 535 19.09 -12.68 -0.18
CA VAL A 535 19.44 -11.43 -0.86
C VAL A 535 18.89 -10.27 -0.04
N ASP A 536 19.76 -9.32 0.32
CA ASP A 536 19.37 -7.97 0.70
C ASP A 536 20.35 -7.02 0.02
N ARG A 537 19.93 -6.47 -1.13
CA ARG A 537 20.80 -5.67 -1.97
C ARG A 537 20.15 -4.33 -2.25
N ARG A 538 20.86 -3.27 -1.88
CA ARG A 538 20.57 -1.90 -2.31
C ARG A 538 21.41 -1.52 -3.53
N ARG A 539 20.81 -0.78 -4.44
CA ARG A 539 21.39 -0.18 -5.64
C ARG A 539 20.93 1.27 -5.68
N CYS A 540 21.81 2.13 -6.19
CA CYS A 540 21.84 3.53 -5.78
C CYS A 540 22.17 3.65 -4.28
#